data_AF-A0A928SB74-F1
#
_entry.id   AF-A0A928SB74-F1
#
_cell.length_a   1.000
_cell.length_b   1.000
_cell.length_c   1.000
_cell.angle_alpha   90.00
_cell.angle_beta   90.00
_cell.angle_gamma   90.00
#
_symmetry.space_group_name_H-M   'P 1'
#
loop_
_entity.id
_entity.type
_entity.pdbx_description
1 polymer ?
#
loop_
_entity_poly.entity_id
_entity_poly.type
_entity_poly.pdbx_seq_one_letter_code
_entity_poly.pdbx_strand_id
1 'polypeptide(L)'
;MSHNCGLSAQSVERLAHPTETDSGQRGPGLRLGDLRVMALLAVLTLFGHQINGFRHADLRKTMARLLGVSLTEYSSSQMTYHLRRLCLKGLLWRVPDHHTYRLTSYGLNVALFLTRVNAGYFSPAFPPYSRS
;
A
#
# COMPACT_ATOMS: atom_id res chain seq x y z
N MET A 1 -21.67 12.19 -8.90
CA MET A 1 -20.54 11.53 -9.59
C MET A 1 -20.21 10.27 -8.81
N SER A 2 -20.44 9.10 -9.41
CA SER A 2 -20.28 7.80 -8.73
C SER A 2 -18.79 7.50 -8.57
N HIS A 3 -18.28 7.58 -7.33
CA HIS A 3 -16.96 7.07 -6.97
C HIS A 3 -17.03 5.54 -6.95
N ASN A 4 -16.89 4.91 -8.11
CA ASN A 4 -16.71 3.46 -8.20
C ASN A 4 -15.28 3.11 -7.77
N CYS A 5 -15.01 3.20 -6.47
CA CYS A 5 -13.75 2.80 -5.83
C CYS A 5 -13.77 1.28 -5.57
N GLY A 6 -14.16 0.51 -6.59
CA GLY A 6 -14.17 -0.95 -6.54
C GLY A 6 -12.86 -1.48 -7.09
N LEU A 7 -11.91 -1.79 -6.21
CA LEU A 7 -10.81 -2.69 -6.60
C LEU A 7 -11.42 -4.03 -7.01
N SER A 8 -11.13 -4.49 -8.23
CA SER A 8 -11.64 -5.77 -8.70
C SER A 8 -11.07 -6.90 -7.83
N ALA A 9 -11.82 -7.99 -7.66
CA ALA A 9 -11.37 -9.17 -6.93
C ALA A 9 -10.01 -9.67 -7.43
N GLN A 10 -9.76 -9.58 -8.73
CA GLN A 10 -8.50 -9.96 -9.38
C GLN A 10 -7.31 -9.07 -8.95
N SER A 11 -7.53 -7.78 -8.69
CA SER A 11 -6.47 -6.89 -8.18
C SER A 11 -6.13 -7.18 -6.72
N VAL A 12 -7.15 -7.52 -5.91
CA VAL A 12 -6.95 -7.96 -4.51
C VAL A 12 -6.18 -9.28 -4.47
N GLU A 13 -6.54 -10.21 -5.35
CA GLU A 13 -5.87 -11.50 -5.50
C GLU A 13 -4.39 -11.36 -5.90
N ARG A 14 -4.05 -10.43 -6.81
CA ARG A 14 -2.64 -10.11 -7.15
C ARG A 14 -1.83 -9.53 -5.98
N LEU A 15 -2.48 -8.87 -5.02
CA LEU A 15 -1.82 -8.35 -3.82
C LEU A 15 -1.62 -9.45 -2.77
N ALA A 16 -2.58 -10.38 -2.68
CA ALA A 16 -2.55 -11.53 -1.78
C ALA A 16 -1.59 -12.63 -2.24
N HIS A 17 -1.42 -12.83 -3.56
CA HIS A 17 -0.50 -13.83 -4.09
C HIS A 17 0.95 -13.34 -4.14
N PRO A 18 1.93 -14.26 -4.01
CA PRO A 18 3.32 -13.97 -4.31
C PRO A 18 3.46 -13.40 -5.72
N THR A 19 4.21 -12.32 -5.89
CA THR A 19 4.62 -11.89 -7.25
C THR A 19 5.95 -12.54 -7.57
N GLU A 20 5.96 -13.29 -8.66
CA GLU A 20 7.18 -13.74 -9.31
C GLU A 20 7.73 -12.59 -10.15
N THR A 21 8.96 -12.17 -9.88
CA THR A 21 9.72 -11.29 -10.77
C THR A 21 10.35 -12.12 -11.89
N ASP A 22 10.60 -11.53 -13.07
CA ASP A 22 11.37 -12.16 -14.18
C ASP A 22 12.75 -12.71 -13.74
N SER A 23 13.29 -12.23 -12.62
CA SER A 23 14.52 -12.73 -11.99
C SER A 23 14.35 -13.95 -11.07
N GLY A 24 13.19 -14.62 -11.07
CA GLY A 24 12.93 -15.83 -10.28
C GLY A 24 12.79 -15.64 -8.76
N GLN A 25 12.78 -14.40 -8.25
CA GLN A 25 12.56 -14.12 -6.83
C GLN A 25 11.06 -13.98 -6.53
N ARG A 26 10.56 -14.83 -5.62
CA ARG A 26 9.20 -14.79 -5.08
C ARG A 26 9.11 -13.75 -3.97
N GLY A 27 8.46 -12.62 -4.25
CA GLY A 27 8.05 -11.69 -3.19
C GLY A 27 6.80 -12.25 -2.49
N PRO A 28 6.75 -12.38 -1.15
CA PRO A 28 5.55 -12.88 -0.46
C PRO A 28 4.31 -12.02 -0.77
N GLY A 29 3.10 -12.52 -0.47
CA GLY A 29 1.87 -11.72 -0.54
C GLY A 29 1.82 -10.62 0.54
N LEU A 30 0.95 -9.63 0.41
CA LEU A 30 0.64 -8.69 1.49
C LEU A 30 -0.31 -9.40 2.47
N ARG A 31 0.17 -9.76 3.66
CA ARG A 31 -0.68 -10.36 4.70
C ARG A 31 -1.49 -9.26 5.39
N LEU A 32 -2.79 -9.23 5.12
CA LEU A 32 -3.76 -8.44 5.91
C LEU A 32 -3.68 -8.90 7.38
N GLY A 33 -3.47 -7.97 8.30
CA GLY A 33 -3.24 -8.23 9.73
C GLY A 33 -1.77 -8.20 10.19
N ASP A 34 -0.79 -8.17 9.29
CA ASP A 34 0.60 -7.90 9.65
C ASP A 34 0.78 -6.41 9.98
N LEU A 35 1.27 -6.11 11.18
CA LEU A 35 1.50 -4.73 11.67
C LEU A 35 2.33 -3.89 10.69
N ARG A 36 3.32 -4.48 10.03
CA ARG A 36 4.17 -3.79 9.05
C ARG A 36 3.44 -3.51 7.76
N VAL A 37 2.58 -4.41 7.32
CA VAL A 37 1.75 -4.20 6.14
C VAL A 37 0.71 -3.12 6.41
N MET A 38 0.05 -3.15 7.57
CA MET A 38 -0.91 -2.12 7.98
C MET A 38 -0.25 -0.75 8.09
N ALA A 39 0.92 -0.67 8.73
CA ALA A 39 1.70 0.56 8.80
C ALA A 39 2.06 1.07 7.41
N LEU A 40 2.51 0.20 6.50
CA LEU A 40 2.85 0.58 5.13
C LEU A 40 1.64 1.17 4.39
N LEU A 41 0.46 0.55 4.50
CA LEU A 41 -0.77 1.04 3.86
C LEU A 41 -1.23 2.38 4.43
N ALA A 42 -1.17 2.53 5.75
CA ALA A 42 -1.48 3.79 6.42
C ALA A 42 -0.52 4.90 5.97
N VAL A 43 0.78 4.62 5.93
CA VAL A 43 1.78 5.54 5.39
C VAL A 43 1.44 5.92 3.94
N LEU A 44 1.16 4.96 3.06
CA LEU A 44 0.82 5.29 1.67
C LEU A 44 -0.41 6.20 1.56
N THR A 45 -1.42 6.00 2.41
CA THR A 45 -2.59 6.89 2.47
C THR A 45 -2.21 8.30 2.92
N LEU A 46 -1.35 8.44 3.94
CA LEU A 46 -0.86 9.74 4.39
C LEU A 46 -0.09 10.48 3.30
N PHE A 47 0.70 9.78 2.48
CA PHE A 47 1.46 10.41 1.40
C PHE A 47 0.69 10.53 0.08
N GLY A 48 -0.55 10.04 0.01
CA GLY A 48 -1.39 10.07 -1.20
C GLY A 48 -1.75 11.46 -1.70
N HIS A 49 -1.73 12.48 -0.83
CA HIS A 49 -2.00 13.87 -1.20
C HIS A 49 -0.73 14.63 -1.64
N GLN A 50 0.45 14.02 -1.55
CA GLN A 50 1.70 14.68 -1.89
C GLN A 50 1.93 14.62 -3.41
N ILE A 51 1.33 15.56 -4.14
CA ILE A 51 1.35 15.65 -5.62
C ILE A 51 2.79 15.60 -6.18
N ASN A 52 3.75 16.18 -5.45
CA ASN A 52 5.15 16.22 -5.87
C ASN A 52 5.92 14.92 -5.61
N GLY A 53 5.35 13.98 -4.86
CA GLY A 53 5.98 12.76 -4.38
C GLY A 53 6.67 12.94 -3.03
N PHE A 54 7.23 11.85 -2.52
CA PHE A 54 7.84 11.77 -1.20
C PHE A 54 9.22 11.11 -1.26
N ARG A 55 10.09 11.48 -0.30
CA ARG A 55 11.45 10.96 -0.23
C ARG A 55 11.50 9.70 0.64
N HIS A 56 12.51 8.87 0.39
CA HIS A 56 12.82 7.68 1.20
C HIS A 56 12.90 7.99 2.70
N ALA A 57 13.61 9.07 3.06
CA ALA A 57 13.84 9.44 4.46
C ALA A 57 12.54 9.79 5.20
N ASP A 58 11.63 10.51 4.55
CA ASP A 58 10.36 10.95 5.13
C ASP A 58 9.42 9.76 5.34
N LEU A 59 9.39 8.86 4.35
CA LEU A 59 8.64 7.61 4.44
C LEU A 59 9.17 6.72 5.57
N ARG A 60 10.49 6.59 5.70
CA ARG A 60 11.14 5.81 6.76
C ARG A 60 10.82 6.34 8.15
N LYS A 61 10.90 7.67 8.35
CA LYS A 61 10.55 8.32 9.62
C LYS A 61 9.09 8.04 10.00
N THR A 62 8.19 8.13 9.04
CA THR A 62 6.76 7.88 9.27
C THR A 62 6.49 6.41 9.60
N MET A 63 7.13 5.48 8.87
CA MET A 63 7.04 4.05 9.15
C MET A 63 7.53 3.69 10.56
N ALA A 64 8.70 4.18 10.96
CA ALA A 64 9.24 3.93 12.30
C ALA A 64 8.29 4.44 13.40
N ARG A 65 7.73 5.65 13.20
CA ARG A 65 6.73 6.24 14.10
C ARG A 65 5.48 5.39 14.21
N LEU A 66 4.90 4.94 13.09
CA LEU A 66 3.69 4.11 13.11
C LEU A 66 3.92 2.73 13.71
N LEU A 67 5.13 2.18 13.57
CA LEU A 67 5.51 0.91 14.17
C LEU A 67 5.88 1.04 15.65
N GLY A 68 6.03 2.25 16.18
CA GLY A 68 6.46 2.47 17.56
C GLY A 68 7.91 2.06 17.83
N VAL A 69 8.77 2.04 16.79
CA VAL A 69 10.17 1.58 16.88
C VAL A 69 11.14 2.70 16.53
N SER A 70 12.39 2.56 16.96
CA SER A 70 13.45 3.49 16.63
C SER A 70 13.88 3.39 15.15
N LEU A 71 14.57 4.42 14.65
CA LEU A 71 15.15 4.41 13.30
C LEU A 71 16.32 3.43 13.18
N THR A 72 16.95 3.03 14.28
CA THR A 72 17.97 1.97 14.28
C THR A 72 17.34 0.60 14.08
N GLU A 73 16.18 0.35 14.69
CA GLU A 73 15.41 -0.90 14.53
C GLU A 73 14.72 -0.98 13.16
N TYR A 74 14.17 0.14 12.66
CA TYR A 74 13.61 0.23 11.30
C TYR A 74 14.63 0.81 10.33
N SER A 75 15.44 -0.09 9.74
CA SER A 75 16.64 0.28 9.00
C SER A 75 16.35 0.91 7.63
N SER A 76 17.37 1.57 7.08
CA SER A 76 17.31 2.12 5.71
C SER A 76 17.12 1.01 4.66
N SER A 77 17.77 -0.14 4.86
CA SER A 77 17.67 -1.29 3.95
C SER A 77 16.27 -1.91 3.95
N GLN A 78 15.60 -1.98 5.12
CA GLN A 78 14.20 -2.41 5.20
C GLN A 78 13.29 -1.46 4.39
N MET A 79 13.46 -0.15 4.55
CA MET A 79 12.69 0.83 3.77
C MET A 79 12.94 0.71 2.26
N THR A 80 14.20 0.53 1.84
CA THR A 80 14.56 0.30 0.43
C THR A 80 13.90 -0.97 -0.12
N TYR A 81 13.89 -2.04 0.67
CA TYR A 81 13.21 -3.29 0.31
C TYR A 81 11.71 -3.09 0.12
N HIS A 82 11.05 -2.39 1.05
CA HIS A 82 9.62 -2.06 0.93
C HIS A 82 9.33 -1.22 -0.31
N LEU A 83 10.10 -0.16 -0.56
CA LEU A 83 9.93 0.70 -1.75
C LEU A 83 10.09 -0.09 -3.05
N ARG A 84 11.13 -0.93 -3.14
CA ARG A 84 11.35 -1.78 -4.31
C ARG A 84 10.14 -2.69 -4.54
N ARG A 85 9.64 -3.35 -3.49
CA ARG A 85 8.47 -4.23 -3.58
C ARG A 85 7.20 -3.48 -3.99
N LEU A 86 6.99 -2.27 -3.48
CA LEU A 86 5.85 -1.42 -3.87
C LEU A 86 5.94 -0.97 -5.33
N CYS A 87 7.13 -0.64 -5.84
CA CYS A 87 7.35 -0.34 -7.24
C CYS A 87 7.08 -1.58 -8.12
N LEU A 88 7.56 -2.76 -7.73
CA LEU A 88 7.31 -4.01 -8.47
C LEU A 88 5.81 -4.36 -8.54
N LYS A 89 5.04 -4.02 -7.51
CA LYS A 89 3.58 -4.21 -7.49
C LYS A 89 2.81 -3.08 -8.21
N GLY A 90 3.51 -2.12 -8.82
CA GLY A 90 2.91 -0.99 -9.55
C GLY A 90 2.20 0.04 -8.66
N LEU A 91 2.40 -0.04 -7.34
CA LEU A 91 1.76 0.87 -6.37
C LEU A 91 2.48 2.23 -6.35
N LEU A 92 3.80 2.17 -6.50
CA LEU A 92 4.65 3.34 -6.60
C LEU A 92 5.36 3.35 -7.95
N TRP A 93 5.77 4.53 -8.37
CA TRP A 93 6.81 4.68 -9.37
C TRP A 93 7.91 5.58 -8.82
N ARG A 94 9.15 5.26 -9.17
CA ARG A 94 10.31 6.09 -8.83
C ARG A 94 10.45 7.16 -9.90
N VAL A 95 10.53 8.42 -9.49
CA VAL A 95 10.75 9.52 -10.42
C VAL A 95 12.20 9.44 -10.94
N PRO A 96 12.43 9.43 -12.27
CA PRO A 96 13.78 9.51 -12.84
C PRO A 96 14.54 10.70 -12.29
N ASP A 97 15.86 10.54 -12.13
CA ASP A 97 16.80 11.60 -11.73
C ASP A 97 16.53 12.26 -10.36
N HIS A 98 15.56 11.72 -9.61
CA HIS A 98 15.19 12.20 -8.29
C HIS A 98 15.16 11.05 -7.28
N HIS A 99 15.52 11.34 -6.02
CA HIS A 99 15.33 10.42 -4.88
C HIS A 99 13.88 10.45 -4.35
N THR A 100 12.93 10.56 -5.27
CA THR A 100 11.51 10.81 -5.00
C THR A 100 10.68 9.68 -5.56
N TYR A 101 9.66 9.29 -4.80
CA TYR A 101 8.68 8.28 -5.17
C TYR A 101 7.30 8.91 -5.25
N ARG A 102 6.46 8.42 -6.15
CA ARG A 102 5.09 8.89 -6.32
C ARG A 102 4.14 7.70 -6.34
N LEU A 103 2.96 7.88 -5.75
CA LEU A 103 1.87 6.93 -5.85
C LEU A 103 1.33 6.94 -7.28
N THR A 104 1.06 5.75 -7.80
CA THR A 104 0.25 5.61 -9.02
C THR A 104 -1.22 5.75 -8.64
N SER A 105 -2.10 6.04 -9.61
CA SER A 105 -3.55 6.05 -9.38
C SER A 105 -4.03 4.69 -8.86
N TYR A 106 -3.41 3.59 -9.33
CA TYR A 106 -3.64 2.24 -8.81
C TYR A 106 -3.21 2.11 -7.34
N GLY A 107 -2.00 2.55 -7.01
CA GLY A 107 -1.47 2.51 -5.65
C GLY A 107 -2.30 3.29 -4.64
N LEU A 108 -2.83 4.46 -5.04
CA LEU A 108 -3.72 5.26 -4.19
C LEU A 108 -5.04 4.52 -3.91
N ASN A 109 -5.67 3.97 -4.94
CA ASN A 109 -6.90 3.18 -4.78
C ASN A 109 -6.68 1.96 -3.88
N VAL A 110 -5.54 1.27 -4.03
CA VAL A 110 -5.14 0.12 -3.20
C VAL A 110 -4.92 0.52 -1.75
N ALA A 111 -4.18 1.59 -1.50
CA ALA A 111 -3.95 2.07 -0.14
C ALA A 111 -5.27 2.41 0.55
N LEU A 112 -6.13 3.20 -0.11
CA LEU A 112 -7.44 3.59 0.43
C LEU A 112 -8.36 2.39 0.69
N PHE A 113 -8.44 1.46 -0.26
CA PHE A 113 -9.26 0.25 -0.13
C PHE A 113 -8.79 -0.63 1.02
N LEU A 114 -7.50 -0.95 1.08
CA LEU A 114 -6.97 -1.83 2.12
C LEU A 114 -7.00 -1.17 3.50
N THR A 115 -6.81 0.15 3.59
CA THR A 115 -7.00 0.88 4.86
C THR A 115 -8.45 0.80 5.34
N ARG A 116 -9.45 0.92 4.46
CA ARG A 116 -10.87 0.75 4.82
C ARG A 116 -11.20 -0.67 5.26
N VAL A 117 -10.74 -1.68 4.50
CA VAL A 117 -10.88 -3.11 4.87
C VAL A 117 -10.28 -3.35 6.27
N ASN A 118 -9.08 -2.83 6.50
CA ASN A 118 -8.36 -3.03 7.76
C ASN A 118 -9.04 -2.36 8.96
N ALA A 119 -9.63 -1.18 8.76
CA ALA A 119 -10.38 -0.49 9.81
C ALA A 119 -11.78 -1.09 10.05
N GLY A 120 -12.09 -2.24 9.43
CA GLY A 120 -13.40 -2.89 9.54
C GLY A 120 -14.51 -2.17 8.77
N TYR A 121 -14.19 -1.13 8.00
CA TYR A 121 -15.17 -0.39 7.18
C TYR A 121 -15.55 -1.13 5.88
N PHE A 122 -15.34 -2.44 5.82
CA PHE A 122 -16.03 -3.27 4.85
C PHE A 122 -17.41 -3.60 5.41
N SER A 123 -18.34 -2.65 5.27
CA SER A 123 -19.75 -2.99 5.40
C SER A 123 -20.13 -3.72 4.11
N PRO A 124 -20.50 -5.02 4.15
CA PRO A 124 -21.21 -5.61 3.03
C PRO A 124 -22.54 -4.86 2.97
N ALA A 125 -22.64 -3.84 2.13
CA ALA A 125 -23.94 -3.25 1.84
C ALA A 125 -24.75 -4.30 1.06
N PHE A 126 -25.50 -5.16 1.76
CA PHE A 126 -26.54 -6.05 1.20
C PHE A 126 -27.60 -6.35 2.29
N PRO A 127 -28.91 -6.48 1.97
CA PRO A 127 -29.48 -7.01 0.72
C PRO A 127 -30.51 -6.08 0.00
N PRO A 128 -30.97 -6.47 -1.22
CA PRO A 128 -32.15 -5.86 -1.84
C PRO A 128 -33.37 -5.96 -0.92
N TYR A 129 -34.12 -4.87 -0.87
CA TYR A 129 -35.41 -4.78 -0.19
C TYR A 129 -36.31 -5.95 -0.59
N SER A 130 -36.69 -6.80 0.37
CA SER A 130 -37.94 -7.56 0.28
C SER A 130 -39.04 -6.77 0.98
N ARG A 131 -40.11 -6.46 0.24
CA ARG A 131 -41.46 -6.24 0.75
C ARG A 131 -42.37 -7.01 -0.21
N SER A 132 -42.99 -8.09 0.29
CA SER A 132 -44.38 -8.16 0.76
C SER A 132 -45.34 -8.26 -0.42
#